data_AF-A0A8B9HFP1-F1
#
_entry.id   AF-A0A8B9HFP1-F1
#
_cell.length_a   1.000
_cell.length_b   1.000
_cell.length_c   1.000
_cell.angle_alpha   90.00
_cell.angle_beta   90.00
_cell.angle_gamma   90.00
#
_symmetry.space_group_name_H-M   'P 1'
#
loop_
_entity.id
_entity.type
_entity.pdbx_description
1 polymer ?
#
loop_
_entity_poly.entity_id
_entity_poly.type
_entity_poly.pdbx_seq_one_letter_code
_entity_poly.pdbx_strand_id
1 'polypeptide(L)'
;LNRKAIKRKQVEKYHKAPAAEREAIECNPYTIFHQALENCKPVIGLANIQKGSRTYQVPIPLTEKRRRFLAMKWIITECRDNKHRRTHMYEKLSQELLSAFANEGNVIKRKHELHKMAEANRAYAHFRWW
;
A
#
# COMPACT_ATOMS: atom_id res chain seq x y z
N LEU A 1 15.09 2.90 6.78
CA LEU A 1 14.25 1.75 7.21
C LEU A 1 14.98 0.96 8.28
N ASN A 2 14.48 0.92 9.52
CA ASN A 2 15.16 0.20 10.60
C ASN A 2 14.82 -1.30 10.50
N ARG A 3 15.65 -2.06 9.77
CA ARG A 3 15.49 -3.53 9.59
C ARG A 3 15.39 -4.28 10.92
N LYS A 4 16.02 -3.75 11.98
CA LYS A 4 16.01 -4.36 13.31
C LYS A 4 14.62 -4.36 13.94
N ALA A 5 13.80 -3.33 13.69
CA ALA A 5 12.47 -3.22 14.30
C ALA A 5 11.49 -4.28 13.77
N ILE A 6 11.47 -4.51 12.45
CA ILE A 6 10.63 -5.53 11.82
C ILE A 6 11.09 -6.92 12.27
N LYS A 7 12.40 -7.19 12.19
CA LYS A 7 12.97 -8.48 12.62
C LYS A 7 12.65 -8.77 14.09
N ARG A 8 12.82 -7.79 14.99
CA ARG A 8 12.51 -7.95 16.42
C ARG A 8 11.05 -8.34 16.64
N LYS A 9 10.10 -7.60 16.05
CA LYS A 9 8.66 -7.87 16.18
C LYS A 9 8.26 -9.25 15.65
N GLN A 10 8.81 -9.67 14.52
CA GLN A 10 8.48 -10.98 13.93
C GLN A 10 9.12 -12.14 14.69
N VAL A 11 10.36 -11.98 15.17
CA VAL A 11 11.01 -12.99 16.01
C VAL A 11 10.29 -13.14 17.34
N GLU A 12 9.87 -12.04 17.97
CA GLU A 12 9.01 -12.09 19.16
C GLU A 12 7.69 -12.81 18.89
N LYS A 13 7.06 -12.56 17.73
CA LYS A 13 5.84 -13.27 17.30
C LYS A 13 6.09 -14.76 17.10
N TYR A 14 7.19 -15.11 16.44
CA TYR A 14 7.60 -16.50 16.17
C TYR A 14 7.80 -17.30 17.46
N HIS A 15 8.50 -16.74 18.45
CA HIS A 15 8.75 -17.43 19.72
C HIS A 15 7.48 -17.61 20.56
N LYS A 16 6.51 -16.70 20.44
CA LYS A 16 5.21 -16.79 21.16
C LYS A 16 4.22 -17.74 20.47
N ALA A 17 4.39 -18.00 19.18
CA ALA A 17 3.45 -18.82 18.41
C ALA A 17 3.57 -20.32 18.73
N PRO A 18 2.46 -21.08 18.69
CA PRO A 18 2.46 -22.54 18.77
C PRO A 18 3.19 -23.15 17.56
N ALA A 19 3.69 -24.38 17.69
CA ALA A 19 4.53 -25.01 16.67
C ALA A 19 3.90 -25.01 15.26
N ALA A 20 2.58 -25.17 15.16
CA ALA A 20 1.85 -25.16 13.90
C ALA A 20 1.88 -23.82 13.15
N GLU A 21 1.99 -22.69 13.85
CA GLU A 21 1.93 -21.35 13.23
C GLU A 21 3.32 -20.75 12.96
N ARG A 22 4.37 -21.35 13.53
CA ARG A 22 5.74 -20.84 13.40
C ARG A 22 6.22 -20.78 11.96
N GLU A 23 5.86 -21.77 11.15
CA GLU A 23 6.27 -21.86 9.74
C GLU A 23 5.66 -20.75 8.88
N ALA A 24 4.48 -20.24 9.26
CA ALA A 24 3.82 -19.16 8.54
C ALA A 24 4.40 -17.77 8.85
N ILE A 25 5.23 -17.64 9.89
CA ILE A 25 5.76 -16.35 10.34
C ILE A 25 7.07 -16.04 9.62
N GLU A 26 6.97 -15.22 8.58
CA GLU A 26 8.14 -14.66 7.90
C GLU A 26 8.87 -13.66 8.82
N CYS A 27 10.16 -13.88 9.01
CA CYS A 27 11.03 -13.06 9.85
C CYS A 27 12.01 -12.20 9.05
N ASN A 28 12.16 -12.45 7.74
CA ASN A 28 13.07 -11.70 6.90
C ASN A 28 12.49 -10.31 6.56
N PRO A 29 13.12 -9.22 7.03
CA PRO A 29 12.58 -7.87 6.82
C PRO A 29 12.61 -7.45 5.34
N TYR A 30 13.44 -8.07 4.50
CA TYR A 30 13.46 -7.77 3.07
C TYR A 30 12.26 -8.35 2.35
N THR A 31 11.93 -9.63 2.58
CA THR A 31 10.78 -10.29 1.94
C THR A 31 9.49 -9.60 2.35
N ILE A 32 9.34 -9.29 3.64
CA ILE A 32 8.24 -8.49 4.19
C ILE A 32 8.11 -7.15 3.46
N PHE A 33 9.21 -6.41 3.31
CA PHE A 33 9.18 -5.11 2.67
C PHE A 33 8.76 -5.17 1.20
N HIS A 34 9.35 -6.10 0.44
CA HIS A 34 9.03 -6.26 -0.97
C HIS A 34 7.58 -6.69 -1.16
N GLN A 35 7.11 -7.70 -0.42
CA GLN A 35 5.74 -8.18 -0.51
C GLN A 35 4.73 -7.12 -0.05
N ALA A 36 5.01 -6.41 1.05
CA ALA A 36 4.17 -5.30 1.50
C ALA A 36 4.05 -4.20 0.42
N LEU A 37 5.15 -3.88 -0.26
CA LEU A 37 5.12 -2.93 -1.37
C LEU A 37 4.30 -3.45 -2.55
N GLU A 38 4.47 -4.72 -2.96
CA GLU A 38 3.65 -5.31 -4.03
C GLU A 38 2.16 -5.25 -3.69
N ASN A 39 1.79 -5.61 -2.45
CA ASN A 39 0.41 -5.55 -1.96
C ASN A 39 -0.15 -4.11 -2.05
N CYS A 40 0.66 -3.10 -1.74
CA CYS A 40 0.26 -1.69 -1.82
C CYS A 40 0.16 -1.12 -3.23
N LYS A 41 0.77 -1.76 -4.26
CA LYS A 41 0.80 -1.20 -5.61
C LYS A 41 -0.59 -1.20 -6.26
N PRO A 42 -1.11 -0.03 -6.70
CA PRO A 42 -2.29 0.01 -7.54
C PRO A 42 -1.94 -0.30 -9.01
N VAL A 43 -2.78 -1.06 -9.70
CA VAL A 43 -2.60 -1.36 -11.15
C VAL A 43 -3.24 -0.29 -12.03
N ILE A 44 -4.39 0.23 -11.60
CA ILE A 44 -5.15 1.27 -12.31
C ILE A 44 -5.22 2.50 -11.42
N GLY A 45 -5.14 3.68 -12.05
CA GLY A 45 -5.38 4.97 -11.41
C GLY A 45 -6.46 5.75 -12.15
N LEU A 46 -6.73 6.96 -11.67
CA LEU A 46 -7.68 7.90 -12.26
C LEU A 46 -6.94 9.15 -12.70
N ALA A 47 -7.23 9.62 -13.90
CA ALA A 47 -6.80 10.93 -14.38
C ALA A 47 -8.02 11.82 -14.61
N ASN A 48 -7.89 13.10 -14.26
CA ASN A 48 -8.93 14.07 -14.55
C ASN A 48 -8.74 14.54 -16.00
N ILE A 49 -9.73 14.28 -16.86
CA ILE A 49 -9.75 14.73 -18.25
C ILE A 49 -10.93 15.68 -18.42
N GLN A 50 -10.66 16.88 -18.94
CA GLN A 50 -11.71 17.85 -19.23
C GLN A 50 -12.24 17.62 -20.64
N LYS A 51 -13.56 17.48 -20.78
CA LYS A 51 -14.24 17.34 -22.07
C LYS A 51 -15.45 18.25 -22.13
N GLY A 52 -15.35 19.29 -22.96
CA GLY A 52 -16.30 20.39 -22.98
C GLY A 52 -16.33 21.13 -21.64
N SER A 53 -17.52 21.28 -21.06
CA SER A 53 -17.74 21.96 -19.79
C SER A 53 -17.63 21.07 -18.54
N ARG A 54 -17.38 19.76 -18.70
CA ARG A 54 -17.31 18.79 -17.58
C ARG A 54 -15.93 18.14 -17.47
N THR A 55 -15.53 17.85 -16.23
CA THR A 55 -14.32 17.10 -15.92
C THR A 55 -14.67 15.68 -15.51
N TYR A 56 -14.08 14.69 -16.17
CA TYR A 56 -14.32 13.27 -15.94
C TYR A 56 -13.11 12.63 -15.27
N GLN A 57 -13.37 11.69 -14.36
CA GLN A 57 -12.34 10.80 -13.84
C GLN A 57 -12.22 9.58 -14.77
N VAL A 58 -11.10 9.51 -15.49
CA VAL A 58 -10.87 8.50 -16.51
C VAL A 58 -9.89 7.45 -15.97
N PRO A 59 -10.26 6.15 -15.97
CA PRO A 59 -9.37 5.08 -15.56
C PRO A 59 -8.19 4.90 -16.53
N ILE A 60 -6.97 4.87 -16.00
CA ILE A 60 -5.73 4.70 -16.78
C ILE A 60 -4.85 3.62 -16.13
N PRO A 61 -4.32 2.66 -16.92
CA PRO A 61 -3.34 1.70 -16.41
C PRO A 61 -2.05 2.40 -16.02
N LEU A 62 -1.50 2.06 -14.85
CA LEU A 62 -0.33 2.71 -14.32
C LEU A 62 0.95 2.00 -14.77
N THR A 63 1.94 2.78 -15.19
CA THR A 63 3.30 2.27 -15.45
C THR A 63 3.95 1.80 -14.15
N GLU A 64 4.84 0.81 -14.23
CA GLU A 64 5.44 0.19 -13.04
C GLU A 64 6.12 1.23 -12.11
N LYS A 65 6.86 2.18 -12.69
CA LYS A 65 7.48 3.30 -11.95
C LYS A 65 6.44 4.09 -11.16
N ARG A 66 5.27 4.36 -11.77
CA ARG A 66 4.18 5.10 -11.11
C ARG A 66 3.51 4.27 -10.01
N ARG A 67 3.31 2.96 -10.22
CA ARG A 67 2.76 2.06 -9.19
C ARG A 67 3.65 2.03 -7.94
N ARG A 68 4.97 1.82 -8.14
CA ARG A 68 5.98 1.82 -7.07
C ARG A 68 5.99 3.16 -6.32
N PHE A 69 5.98 4.27 -7.06
CA PHE A 69 5.95 5.62 -6.48
C PHE A 69 4.71 5.85 -5.62
N LEU A 70 3.51 5.50 -6.11
CA LEU A 70 2.27 5.68 -5.37
C LEU A 70 2.24 4.84 -4.09
N ALA A 71 2.65 3.57 -4.15
CA ALA A 71 2.73 2.71 -2.98
C ALA A 71 3.65 3.30 -1.89
N MET A 72 4.87 3.72 -2.26
CA MET A 72 5.80 4.35 -1.32
C MET A 72 5.26 5.67 -0.76
N LYS A 73 4.67 6.51 -1.62
CA LYS A 73 4.07 7.79 -1.22
C LYS A 73 2.96 7.55 -0.19
N TRP A 74 2.04 6.63 -0.44
CA TRP A 74 0.94 6.33 0.48
C TRP A 74 1.43 5.83 1.84
N ILE A 75 2.38 4.91 1.88
CA ILE A 75 2.96 4.41 3.14
C ILE A 75 3.56 5.56 3.96
N ILE A 76 4.34 6.45 3.32
CA ILE A 76 4.97 7.58 3.99
C ILE A 76 3.93 8.59 4.49
N THR A 77 2.94 8.93 3.65
CA THR A 77 1.85 9.84 4.00
C THR A 77 1.03 9.31 5.19
N GLU A 78 0.62 8.04 5.17
CA GLU A 78 -0.12 7.42 6.29
C GLU A 78 0.68 7.49 7.60
N CYS A 79 1.99 7.21 7.55
CA CYS A 79 2.84 7.27 8.74
C CYS A 79 3.03 8.71 9.27
N ARG A 80 3.08 9.70 8.37
CA ARG A 80 3.25 11.11 8.74
C ARG A 80 1.98 11.72 9.31
N ASP A 81 0.86 11.50 8.64
CA ASP A 81 -0.34 12.31 8.85
C ASP A 81 -1.32 11.64 9.83
N ASN A 82 -1.41 10.30 9.83
CA ASN A 82 -2.47 9.58 10.56
C ASN A 82 -1.99 8.86 11.82
N LYS A 83 -0.68 8.65 12.00
CA LYS A 83 -0.13 7.99 13.19
C LYS A 83 0.25 8.99 14.27
N HIS A 84 0.10 8.58 15.53
CA HIS A 84 0.34 9.44 16.69
C HIS A 84 1.70 10.13 16.67
N ARG A 85 1.73 11.45 16.92
CA ARG A 85 2.95 12.28 16.76
C ARG A 85 4.11 11.86 17.67
N ARG A 86 3.83 11.28 18.84
CA ARG A 86 4.85 10.84 19.80
C ARG A 86 5.55 9.54 19.40
N THR A 87 4.98 8.76 18.49
CA THR A 87 5.62 7.51 18.01
C THR A 87 6.68 7.86 16.98
N HIS A 88 7.88 7.30 17.11
CA HIS A 88 8.95 7.54 16.15
C HIS A 88 8.59 7.02 14.75
N MET A 89 9.04 7.73 13.71
CA MET A 89 8.74 7.41 12.30
C MET A 89 9.13 5.97 11.91
N TYR A 90 10.26 5.47 12.39
CA TYR A 90 10.70 4.11 12.06
C TYR A 90 9.78 3.03 12.63
N GLU A 91 9.16 3.29 13.78
CA GLU A 91 8.23 2.36 14.43
C GLU A 91 6.88 2.36 13.70
N LYS A 92 6.37 3.54 13.34
CA LYS A 92 5.19 3.70 12.50
C LYS A 92 5.33 2.95 11.16
N LEU A 93 6.46 3.16 10.47
CA LEU A 93 6.77 2.46 9.23
C LEU A 93 6.86 0.95 9.41
N SER A 94 7.48 0.47 10.50
CA SER A 94 7.53 -0.97 10.77
C SER A 94 6.15 -1.59 10.94
N GLN A 95 5.24 -0.88 11.61
CA GLN A 95 3.88 -1.35 11.84
C GLN A 95 3.07 -1.34 10.53
N GLU A 96 3.15 -0.24 9.77
CA GLU A 96 2.40 -0.13 8.51
C GLU A 96 2.87 -1.15 7.48
N LEU A 97 4.18 -1.43 7.38
CA LEU A 97 4.70 -2.47 6.50
C LEU A 97 4.24 -3.87 6.91
N LEU A 98 4.17 -4.16 8.21
CA LEU A 98 3.66 -5.44 8.71
C LEU A 98 2.16 -5.60 8.44
N SER A 99 1.36 -4.54 8.62
CA SER A 99 -0.06 -4.56 8.25
C SER A 99 -0.24 -4.75 6.74
N ALA A 100 0.49 -4.00 5.91
CA ALA A 100 0.43 -4.13 4.46
C ALA A 100 0.89 -5.51 3.97
N PHE A 101 1.88 -6.13 4.62
CA PHE A 101 2.29 -7.50 4.35
C PHE A 101 1.15 -8.49 4.55
N ALA A 102 0.34 -8.30 5.60
CA ALA A 102 -0.87 -9.08 5.87
C ALA A 102 -2.09 -8.68 5.00
N ASN A 103 -1.94 -7.81 4.00
CA ASN A 103 -3.03 -7.22 3.21
C ASN A 103 -4.04 -6.42 4.04
N GLU A 104 -3.58 -5.82 5.14
CA GLU A 104 -4.39 -4.99 6.03
C GLU A 104 -3.83 -3.57 6.13
N GLY A 105 -4.61 -2.69 6.76
CA GLY A 105 -4.22 -1.31 7.03
C GLY A 105 -4.80 -0.30 6.03
N ASN A 106 -4.53 0.97 6.31
CA ASN A 106 -5.15 2.08 5.59
C ASN A 106 -4.61 2.22 4.16
N VAL A 107 -3.33 1.89 3.94
CA VAL A 107 -2.75 1.93 2.60
C VAL A 107 -3.44 0.91 1.68
N ILE A 108 -3.74 -0.29 2.18
CA ILE A 108 -4.44 -1.33 1.41
C ILE A 108 -5.88 -0.91 1.14
N LYS A 109 -6.59 -0.38 2.16
CA LYS A 109 -7.94 0.20 1.95
C LYS A 109 -7.95 1.27 0.87
N ARG A 110 -6.98 2.20 0.90
CA ARG A 110 -6.83 3.25 -0.12
C ARG A 110 -6.61 2.69 -1.52
N LYS A 111 -5.82 1.61 -1.67
CA LYS A 111 -5.67 0.90 -2.95
C LYS A 111 -7.01 0.34 -3.43
N HIS A 112 -7.75 -0.33 -2.56
CA HIS A 112 -9.06 -0.90 -2.91
C HIS A 112 -10.09 0.17 -3.29
N GLU A 113 -10.15 1.27 -2.55
CA GLU A 113 -11.01 2.42 -2.88
C GLU A 113 -10.69 3.01 -4.25
N LEU A 114 -9.39 3.18 -4.57
CA LEU A 114 -8.98 3.64 -5.89
C LEU A 114 -9.42 2.68 -6.99
N HIS A 115 -9.29 1.36 -6.78
CA HIS A 115 -9.70 0.36 -7.76
C HIS A 115 -11.21 0.31 -7.94
N LYS A 116 -11.98 0.39 -6.85
CA LYS A 116 -13.44 0.47 -6.89
C LYS A 116 -13.91 1.73 -7.63
N MET A 117 -13.27 2.87 -7.38
CA MET A 117 -13.58 4.13 -8.07
C MET A 117 -13.20 4.07 -9.55
N ALA A 118 -12.09 3.42 -9.90
CA ALA A 118 -11.71 3.18 -11.29
C ALA A 118 -12.69 2.25 -12.01
N GLU A 119 -13.19 1.22 -11.34
CA GLU A 119 -14.19 0.31 -11.89
C GLU A 119 -15.53 1.00 -12.12
N ALA A 120 -15.99 1.81 -11.15
CA ALA A 120 -17.22 2.60 -11.29
C ALA A 120 -17.18 3.56 -12.50
N ASN A 121 -15.99 4.09 -12.82
CA ASN A 121 -15.78 5.01 -13.94
C ASN A 121 -15.31 4.32 -15.23
N ARG A 122 -15.39 2.98 -15.31
CA ARG A 122 -14.92 2.20 -16.47
C ARG A 122 -15.51 2.67 -17.80
N ALA A 123 -16.75 3.16 -17.80
CA ALA A 123 -17.42 3.69 -18.98
C ALA A 123 -16.63 4.85 -19.64
N TYR A 124 -15.92 5.67 -18.85
CA TYR A 124 -15.16 6.81 -19.36
C TYR A 124 -13.76 6.45 -19.87
N ALA A 125 -13.34 5.19 -19.81
CA ALA A 125 -12.01 4.77 -20.26
C ALA A 125 -11.70 5.14 -21.72
N HIS A 126 -12.72 5.27 -22.55
CA HIS A 126 -12.58 5.67 -23.94
C HIS A 126 -12.09 7.11 -24.10
N PHE A 127 -12.37 8.02 -23.16
CA PHE A 127 -11.91 9.43 -23.20
C PHE A 127 -10.38 9.61 -23.13
N ARG A 128 -9.60 8.53 -23.02
CA ARG A 128 -8.14 8.60 -23.05
C ARG A 128 -7.56 8.97 -24.43
N TRP A 129 -8.28 8.68 -25.51
CA TRP A 129 -7.73 8.71 -26.86
C TRP A 129 -8.32 9.79 -27.77
N TRP A 130 -9.37 10.49 -27.31
CA TRP A 130 -10.13 11.47 -28.10
C TRP A 130 -10.15 12.83 -27.42
#